data_AF-A0AA41XWN3-F1
#
_entry.id   AF-A0AA41XWN3-F1
#
_cell.length_a   1.000
_cell.length_b   1.000
_cell.length_c   1.000
_cell.angle_alpha   90.00
_cell.angle_beta   90.00
_cell.angle_gamma   90.00
#
_symmetry.space_group_name_H-M   'P 1'
#
loop_
_entity.id
_entity.type
_entity.pdbx_description
1 polymer ?
#
loop_
_entity_poly.entity_id
_entity_poly.type
_entity_poly.pdbx_seq_one_letter_code
_entity_poly.pdbx_strand_id
1 'polypeptide(L)'
;MLIKLLPDSEKTLLLDLATLLALSDKPLLWDGKTTDELRTDYNLNALSIQLGALEKELLSELEQSIKTFELPIMGAPTALIESKLTEKLKNFPLLKIDAVETRVQAASAVLKTLLKDKRSDDPSIPKIILLQLILIALRDGHISNIEWLLLKEIQLHYQLQDFIFKDLLERAEALNSEISKTLALVLE
;
A
#
# COMPACT_ATOMS: atom_id res chain seq x y z
N MET A 1 6.57 -15.50 -2.45
CA MET A 1 5.99 -14.39 -3.23
C MET A 1 6.42 -14.48 -4.68
N LEU A 2 5.53 -14.18 -5.63
CA LEU A 2 5.85 -14.14 -7.07
C LEU A 2 6.76 -12.97 -7.44
N ILE A 3 7.13 -12.13 -6.48
CA ILE A 3 8.05 -10.99 -6.61
C ILE A 3 9.38 -11.35 -7.29
N LYS A 4 9.85 -12.59 -7.14
CA LYS A 4 11.08 -13.07 -7.79
C LYS A 4 10.98 -13.11 -9.33
N LEU A 5 9.76 -13.13 -9.87
CA LEU A 5 9.49 -13.12 -11.30
C LEU A 5 9.46 -11.71 -11.90
N LEU A 6 9.47 -10.66 -11.06
CA LEU A 6 9.52 -9.29 -11.52
C LEU A 6 10.97 -8.88 -11.84
N PRO A 7 11.19 -8.03 -12.87
CA PRO A 7 12.46 -7.35 -13.01
C PRO A 7 12.66 -6.34 -11.86
N ASP A 8 13.91 -5.96 -11.59
CA ASP A 8 14.24 -5.18 -10.38
C ASP A 8 13.55 -3.81 -10.33
N SER A 9 13.35 -3.16 -11.48
CA SER A 9 12.59 -1.91 -11.57
C SER A 9 11.13 -2.05 -11.11
N GLU A 10 10.51 -3.19 -11.38
CA GLU A 10 9.13 -3.49 -11.00
C GLU A 10 9.02 -3.98 -9.56
N LYS A 11 10.09 -4.56 -9.01
CA LYS A 11 10.20 -4.86 -7.58
C LYS A 11 10.20 -3.58 -6.75
N THR A 12 10.98 -2.57 -7.16
CA THR A 12 10.97 -1.26 -6.49
C THR A 12 9.60 -0.60 -6.57
N LEU A 13 8.97 -0.62 -7.75
CA LEU A 13 7.61 -0.12 -7.91
C LEU A 13 6.62 -0.84 -7.00
N LEU A 14 6.70 -2.18 -6.92
CA LEU A 14 5.84 -2.97 -6.04
C LEU A 14 6.00 -2.55 -4.56
N LEU A 15 7.23 -2.29 -4.10
CA LEU A 15 7.48 -1.82 -2.74
C LEU A 15 6.86 -0.44 -2.48
N ASP A 16 7.01 0.49 -3.42
CA ASP A 16 6.40 1.83 -3.31
C ASP A 16 4.86 1.75 -3.26
N LEU A 17 4.26 0.92 -4.12
CA LEU A 17 2.81 0.69 -4.16
C LEU A 17 2.30 0.00 -2.89
N ALA A 18 3.02 -1.02 -2.42
CA ALA A 18 2.71 -1.73 -1.18
C ALA A 18 2.76 -0.79 0.02
N THR A 19 3.77 0.07 0.08
CA THR A 19 3.91 1.06 1.15
C THR A 19 2.75 2.07 1.11
N LEU A 20 2.36 2.53 -0.08
CA LEU A 20 1.22 3.42 -0.21
C LEU A 20 -0.07 2.76 0.30
N LEU A 21 -0.34 1.52 -0.12
CA LEU A 21 -1.50 0.74 0.36
C LEU A 21 -1.49 0.63 1.89
N ALA A 22 -0.36 0.19 2.46
CA ALA A 22 -0.21 -0.01 3.89
C ALA A 22 -0.39 1.28 4.73
N LEU A 23 -0.14 2.46 4.15
CA LEU A 23 -0.31 3.75 4.82
C LEU A 23 -1.71 4.36 4.62
N SER A 24 -2.38 4.04 3.51
CA SER A 24 -3.55 4.79 3.03
C SER A 24 -4.80 4.63 3.89
N ASP A 25 -4.91 3.55 4.66
CA ASP A 25 -6.03 3.31 5.58
C ASP A 25 -5.66 3.48 7.06
N LYS A 26 -4.43 3.96 7.36
CA LYS A 26 -3.95 4.04 8.74
C LYS A 26 -4.23 5.40 9.39
N PRO A 27 -4.45 5.44 10.72
CA PRO A 27 -4.77 6.66 11.45
C PRO A 27 -3.73 7.77 11.24
N LEU A 28 -4.21 9.00 11.15
CA LEU A 28 -3.38 10.19 11.12
C LEU A 28 -3.03 10.65 12.52
N LEU A 29 -1.76 11.02 12.69
CA LEU A 29 -1.24 11.58 13.92
C LEU A 29 -0.68 12.98 13.64
N TRP A 30 -1.09 13.94 14.46
CA TRP A 30 -0.49 15.28 14.53
C TRP A 30 0.35 15.33 15.78
N ASP A 31 1.65 15.41 15.62
CA ASP A 31 2.59 15.42 16.75
C ASP A 31 2.37 14.21 17.70
N GLY A 32 2.04 13.05 17.12
CA GLY A 32 1.76 11.82 17.86
C GLY A 32 0.35 11.70 18.45
N LYS A 33 -0.57 12.62 18.11
CA LYS A 33 -1.93 12.72 18.66
C LYS A 33 -3.01 12.61 17.59
N THR A 34 -4.19 12.09 17.94
CA THR A 34 -5.32 11.99 16.99
C THR A 34 -6.06 13.33 16.84
N THR A 35 -6.94 13.44 15.84
CA THR A 35 -7.78 14.63 15.63
C THR A 35 -8.59 15.04 16.84
N ASP A 36 -9.07 14.07 17.62
CA ASP A 36 -9.91 14.32 18.79
C ASP A 36 -9.13 14.91 19.97
N GLU A 37 -7.80 14.75 19.97
CA GLU A 37 -6.89 15.28 20.99
C GLU A 37 -6.30 16.65 20.60
N LEU A 38 -6.63 17.17 19.41
CA LEU A 38 -6.09 18.43 18.91
C LEU A 38 -6.54 19.62 19.76
N ARG A 39 -5.57 20.42 20.20
CA ARG A 39 -5.78 21.73 20.82
C ARG A 39 -5.21 22.85 19.94
N THR A 40 -5.57 24.10 20.25
CA THR A 40 -5.26 25.29 19.45
C THR A 40 -3.76 25.60 19.29
N ASP A 41 -2.90 24.96 20.09
CA ASP A 41 -1.45 25.17 20.18
C ASP A 41 -0.60 24.13 19.41
N TYR A 42 -1.22 23.11 18.80
CA TYR A 42 -0.49 22.03 18.12
C TYR A 42 0.08 22.42 16.75
N ASN A 43 1.24 21.85 16.42
CA ASN A 43 1.88 22.02 15.12
C ASN A 43 1.15 21.19 14.04
N LEU A 44 0.23 21.83 13.33
CA LEU A 44 -0.53 21.23 12.22
C LEU A 44 0.35 20.74 11.05
N ASN A 45 1.64 21.13 11.02
CA ASN A 45 2.58 20.66 10.00
C ASN A 45 3.25 19.32 10.36
N ALA A 46 3.16 18.87 11.61
CA ALA A 46 3.75 17.61 12.10
C ALA A 46 2.82 16.41 11.89
N LEU A 47 2.30 16.26 10.67
CA LEU A 47 1.45 15.13 10.27
C LEU A 47 2.31 13.89 10.00
N SER A 48 1.98 12.78 10.64
CA SER A 48 2.53 11.44 10.41
C SER A 48 1.43 10.39 10.34
N ILE A 49 1.78 9.19 9.88
CA ILE A 49 0.84 8.08 9.72
C ILE A 49 1.21 6.95 10.69
N GLN A 50 0.24 6.48 11.47
CA GLN A 50 0.47 5.41 12.44
C GLN A 50 0.53 4.04 11.77
N LEU A 51 1.72 3.65 11.30
CA LEU A 51 1.93 2.30 10.77
C LEU A 51 2.01 1.27 11.90
N GLY A 52 1.15 0.25 11.84
CA GLY A 52 1.08 -0.85 12.81
C GLY A 52 2.29 -1.79 12.74
N ALA A 53 2.37 -2.70 13.71
CA ALA A 53 3.50 -3.63 13.83
C ALA A 53 3.52 -4.67 12.69
N LEU A 54 2.34 -5.17 12.29
CA LEU A 54 2.20 -6.17 11.23
C LEU A 54 2.62 -5.62 9.87
N GLU A 55 2.28 -4.38 9.57
CA GLU A 55 2.59 -3.70 8.32
C GLU A 55 4.07 -3.32 8.25
N LYS A 56 4.65 -2.88 9.38
CA LYS A 56 6.10 -2.66 9.49
C LYS A 56 6.89 -3.93 9.21
N GLU A 57 6.47 -5.05 9.78
CA GLU A 57 7.08 -6.36 9.52
C GLU A 57 6.92 -6.74 8.05
N LEU A 58 5.70 -6.67 7.49
CA LEU A 58 5.45 -6.97 6.09
C LEU A 58 6.35 -6.17 5.14
N LEU A 59 6.41 -4.85 5.34
CA LEU A 59 7.21 -3.98 4.47
C LEU A 59 8.70 -4.28 4.61
N SER A 60 9.15 -4.64 5.81
CA SER A 60 10.54 -5.06 6.05
C SER A 60 10.86 -6.39 5.35
N GLU A 61 9.97 -7.37 5.43
CA GLU A 61 10.10 -8.66 4.71
C GLU A 61 10.12 -8.45 3.19
N LEU A 62 9.22 -7.59 2.69
CA LEU A 62 9.15 -7.24 1.28
C LEU A 62 10.44 -6.57 0.82
N GLU A 63 10.93 -5.58 1.57
CA GLU A 63 12.18 -4.90 1.29
C GLU A 63 13.38 -5.87 1.28
N GLN A 64 13.45 -6.79 2.26
CA GLN A 64 14.49 -7.83 2.29
C GLN A 64 14.42 -8.75 1.07
N SER A 65 13.21 -9.12 0.62
CA SER A 65 13.03 -9.97 -0.56
C SER A 65 13.51 -9.30 -1.86
N ILE A 66 13.57 -7.97 -1.88
CA ILE A 66 14.02 -7.16 -3.02
C ILE A 66 15.53 -6.93 -2.97
N LYS A 67 16.11 -6.76 -1.77
CA LYS A 67 17.54 -6.48 -1.52
C LYS A 67 18.53 -7.59 -1.94
N THR A 68 18.06 -8.68 -2.53
CA THR A 68 18.92 -9.78 -3.02
C THR A 68 19.84 -9.38 -4.19
N PHE A 69 19.75 -8.17 -4.75
CA PHE A 69 20.63 -7.70 -5.82
C PHE A 69 21.20 -6.30 -5.49
N GLU A 70 22.51 -6.29 -5.27
CA GLU A 70 23.47 -5.18 -5.17
C GLU A 70 22.92 -3.75 -5.30
N LEU A 71 22.69 -3.08 -4.15
CA LEU A 71 23.02 -1.68 -3.81
C LEU A 71 22.22 -1.26 -2.55
N PRO A 72 22.80 -0.44 -1.64
CA PRO A 72 22.03 0.13 -0.54
C PRO A 72 20.98 1.09 -1.12
N ILE A 73 19.70 0.73 -1.01
CA ILE A 73 18.59 1.61 -1.34
C ILE A 73 18.71 2.84 -0.42
N MET A 74 19.13 3.96 -1.01
CA MET A 74 19.41 5.20 -0.31
C MET A 74 18.07 5.87 0.04
N GLY A 75 17.58 5.61 1.25
CA GLY A 75 16.34 6.14 1.81
C GLY A 75 15.30 5.05 2.06
N ALA A 76 14.76 4.99 3.28
CA ALA A 76 13.67 4.06 3.59
C ALA A 76 12.45 4.41 2.71
N PRO A 77 12.01 3.54 1.77
CA PRO A 77 10.93 3.84 0.83
C PRO A 77 9.66 4.30 1.56
N THR A 78 9.43 3.80 2.78
CA THR A 78 8.36 4.22 3.67
C THR A 78 8.32 5.73 3.93
N ALA A 79 9.45 6.36 4.27
CA ALA A 79 9.49 7.79 4.59
C ALA A 79 9.19 8.67 3.37
N LEU A 80 9.61 8.24 2.18
CA LEU A 80 9.37 8.96 0.94
C LEU A 80 7.90 8.88 0.49
N ILE A 81 7.27 7.73 0.63
CA ILE A 81 5.84 7.58 0.31
C ILE A 81 4.98 8.28 1.36
N GLU A 82 5.33 8.16 2.65
CA GLU A 82 4.64 8.86 3.73
C GLU A 82 4.71 10.38 3.56
N SER A 83 5.89 10.94 3.24
CA SER A 83 6.02 12.39 2.97
C SER A 83 5.14 12.83 1.79
N LYS A 84 5.15 12.11 0.67
CA LYS A 84 4.26 12.40 -0.46
C LYS A 84 2.78 12.35 -0.08
N LEU A 85 2.37 11.35 0.69
CA LEU A 85 0.97 11.18 1.10
C LEU A 85 0.55 12.28 2.07
N THR A 86 1.37 12.58 3.08
CA THR A 86 1.11 13.65 4.04
C THR A 86 1.07 15.03 3.37
N GLU A 87 1.94 15.29 2.38
CA GLU A 87 1.88 16.50 1.56
C GLU A 87 0.56 16.61 0.78
N LYS A 88 0.04 15.50 0.23
CA LYS A 88 -1.26 15.50 -0.44
C LYS A 88 -2.40 15.75 0.55
N LEU A 89 -2.38 15.10 1.71
CA LEU A 89 -3.39 15.21 2.75
C LEU A 89 -3.48 16.63 3.35
N LYS A 90 -2.34 17.32 3.50
CA LYS A 90 -2.27 18.71 3.99
C LYS A 90 -3.03 19.73 3.14
N ASN A 91 -3.39 19.40 1.89
CA ASN A 91 -4.18 20.29 1.03
C ASN A 91 -5.68 20.25 1.34
N PHE A 92 -6.12 19.36 2.22
CA PHE A 92 -7.52 19.21 2.59
C PHE A 92 -7.82 19.88 3.93
N PRO A 93 -9.05 20.38 4.14
CA PRO A 93 -9.46 20.90 5.44
C PRO A 93 -9.34 19.83 6.54
N LEU A 94 -8.81 20.18 7.70
CA LEU A 94 -8.61 19.26 8.83
C LEU A 94 -9.89 18.49 9.19
N LEU A 95 -11.06 19.15 9.16
CA LEU A 95 -12.35 18.52 9.47
C LEU A 95 -12.76 17.40 8.49
N LYS A 96 -12.11 17.30 7.33
CA LYS A 96 -12.42 16.33 6.29
C LYS A 96 -11.25 15.38 6.00
N ILE A 97 -10.11 15.54 6.66
CA ILE A 97 -8.87 14.85 6.29
C ILE A 97 -8.93 13.34 6.57
N ASP A 98 -9.68 12.93 7.58
CA ASP A 98 -9.94 11.52 7.91
C ASP A 98 -11.12 10.92 7.14
N ALA A 99 -11.86 11.73 6.38
CA ALA A 99 -12.94 11.21 5.55
C ALA A 99 -12.36 10.29 4.47
N VAL A 100 -12.98 9.12 4.31
CA VAL A 100 -12.56 8.09 3.32
C VAL A 100 -12.37 8.69 1.94
N GLU A 101 -13.26 9.57 1.49
CA GLU A 101 -13.17 10.25 0.19
C GLU A 101 -11.88 11.07 0.04
N THR A 102 -11.53 11.85 1.07
CA THR A 102 -10.31 12.66 1.10
C THR A 102 -9.07 11.80 1.09
N ARG A 103 -9.07 10.74 1.91
CA ARG A 103 -7.98 9.78 2.01
C ARG A 103 -7.71 9.09 0.68
N VAL A 104 -8.78 8.62 0.02
CA VAL A 104 -8.72 8.05 -1.33
C VAL A 104 -8.16 9.07 -2.32
N GLN A 105 -8.67 10.30 -2.35
CA GLN A 105 -8.18 11.32 -3.29
C GLN A 105 -6.69 11.61 -3.11
N ALA A 106 -6.22 11.75 -1.86
CA ALA A 106 -4.82 11.96 -1.56
C ALA A 106 -3.95 10.76 -1.98
N ALA A 107 -4.37 9.55 -1.63
CA ALA A 107 -3.66 8.32 -1.98
C ALA A 107 -3.63 8.09 -3.50
N SER A 108 -4.75 8.27 -4.20
CA SER A 108 -4.85 8.23 -5.66
C SER A 108 -3.92 9.25 -6.33
N ALA A 109 -3.78 10.45 -5.75
CA ALA A 109 -2.86 11.45 -6.27
C ALA A 109 -1.40 10.98 -6.16
N VAL A 110 -1.00 10.34 -5.06
CA VAL A 110 0.33 9.73 -4.92
C VAL A 110 0.48 8.56 -5.88
N LEU A 111 -0.53 7.67 -5.95
CA LEU A 111 -0.54 6.50 -6.82
C LEU A 111 -0.28 6.88 -8.28
N LYS A 112 -0.98 7.88 -8.80
CA LYS A 112 -0.77 8.40 -10.16
C LYS A 112 0.65 8.89 -10.40
N THR A 113 1.31 9.46 -9.38
CA THR A 113 2.72 9.87 -9.51
C THR A 113 3.68 8.69 -9.55
N LEU A 114 3.39 7.61 -8.82
CA LEU A 114 4.22 6.39 -8.82
C LEU A 114 4.07 5.60 -10.13
N LEU A 115 2.85 5.56 -10.67
CA LEU A 115 2.52 4.88 -11.92
C LEU A 115 2.83 5.72 -13.16
N LYS A 116 3.18 7.00 -13.00
CA LYS A 116 3.48 7.88 -14.12
C LYS A 116 4.62 7.30 -14.96
N ASP A 117 4.40 7.24 -16.27
CA ASP A 117 5.34 6.70 -17.25
C ASP A 117 5.69 5.21 -17.06
N LYS A 118 5.01 4.51 -16.13
CA LYS A 118 5.12 3.06 -15.95
C LYS A 118 4.16 2.37 -16.91
N ARG A 119 4.73 1.59 -17.81
CA ARG A 119 3.99 0.69 -18.71
C ARG A 119 4.68 -0.65 -18.69
N SER A 120 3.92 -1.70 -18.94
CA SER A 120 4.45 -3.03 -19.11
C SER A 120 3.97 -3.60 -20.44
N ASP A 121 4.92 -3.99 -21.28
CA ASP A 121 4.64 -4.71 -22.52
C ASP A 121 4.31 -6.19 -22.23
N ASP A 122 4.80 -6.72 -21.10
CA ASP A 122 4.44 -8.07 -20.63
C ASP A 122 3.19 -8.00 -19.74
N PRO A 123 2.06 -8.62 -20.13
CA PRO A 123 0.84 -8.64 -19.33
C PRO A 123 1.00 -9.43 -18.02
N SER A 124 2.06 -10.22 -17.85
CA SER A 124 2.34 -10.99 -16.65
C SER A 124 2.79 -10.09 -15.48
N ILE A 125 3.56 -9.04 -15.78
CA ILE A 125 4.09 -8.11 -14.77
C ILE A 125 2.96 -7.41 -13.99
N PRO A 126 1.99 -6.73 -14.63
CA PRO A 126 0.87 -6.10 -13.92
C PRO A 126 0.03 -7.09 -13.10
N LYS A 127 -0.14 -8.32 -13.61
CA LYS A 127 -0.87 -9.38 -12.90
C LYS A 127 -0.13 -9.81 -11.63
N ILE A 128 1.18 -9.96 -11.71
CA ILE A 128 2.02 -10.31 -10.55
C ILE A 128 1.98 -9.18 -9.54
N ILE A 129 2.18 -7.93 -9.95
CA ILE A 129 2.10 -6.75 -9.07
C ILE A 129 0.76 -6.72 -8.37
N LEU A 130 -0.35 -6.76 -9.13
CA LEU A 130 -1.69 -6.68 -8.58
C LEU A 130 -1.98 -7.83 -7.61
N LEU A 131 -1.60 -9.07 -7.94
CA LEU A 131 -1.76 -10.20 -7.03
C LEU A 131 -0.98 -10.01 -5.73
N GLN A 132 0.28 -9.53 -5.80
CA GLN A 132 1.06 -9.27 -4.59
C GLN A 132 0.39 -8.17 -3.74
N LEU A 133 -0.10 -7.10 -4.35
CA LEU A 133 -0.77 -6.02 -3.63
C LEU A 133 -2.09 -6.46 -2.98
N ILE A 134 -2.87 -7.32 -3.64
CA ILE A 134 -4.09 -7.90 -3.05
C ILE A 134 -3.73 -8.75 -1.82
N LEU A 135 -2.68 -9.59 -1.90
CA LEU A 135 -2.23 -10.39 -0.77
C LEU A 135 -1.74 -9.52 0.41
N ILE A 136 -1.12 -8.38 0.11
CA ILE A 136 -0.69 -7.41 1.12
C ILE A 136 -1.91 -6.79 1.80
N ALA A 137 -2.91 -6.35 1.03
CA ALA A 137 -4.15 -5.79 1.57
C ALA A 137 -4.94 -6.82 2.41
N LEU A 138 -4.92 -8.10 2.03
CA LEU A 138 -5.59 -9.18 2.76
C LEU A 138 -4.90 -9.59 4.07
N ARG A 139 -3.73 -9.04 4.41
CA ARG A 139 -2.98 -9.45 5.62
C ARG A 139 -3.77 -9.24 6.90
N ASP A 140 -4.54 -8.16 6.98
CA ASP A 140 -5.41 -7.87 8.12
C ASP A 140 -6.78 -8.59 8.02
N GLY A 141 -6.87 -9.61 7.15
CA GLY A 141 -8.03 -10.47 6.94
C GLY A 141 -9.13 -9.88 6.05
N HIS A 142 -9.04 -8.59 5.68
CA HIS A 142 -10.00 -7.91 4.83
C HIS A 142 -9.30 -6.79 4.05
N ILE A 143 -9.87 -6.43 2.88
CA ILE A 143 -9.41 -5.28 2.09
C ILE A 143 -10.29 -4.09 2.46
N SER A 144 -9.69 -3.00 2.95
CA SER A 144 -10.42 -1.76 3.24
C SER A 144 -10.97 -1.11 1.97
N ASN A 145 -11.95 -0.22 2.11
CA ASN A 145 -12.50 0.50 0.96
C ASN A 145 -11.45 1.37 0.25
N ILE A 146 -10.49 1.93 1.00
CA ILE A 146 -9.41 2.74 0.44
C ILE A 146 -8.47 1.85 -0.38
N GLU A 147 -8.02 0.73 0.18
CA GLU A 147 -7.15 -0.22 -0.53
C GLU A 147 -7.83 -0.77 -1.78
N TRP A 148 -9.11 -1.12 -1.70
CA TRP A 148 -9.90 -1.59 -2.83
C TRP A 148 -9.89 -0.58 -3.99
N LEU A 149 -10.15 0.69 -3.69
CA LEU A 149 -10.18 1.74 -4.70
C LEU A 149 -8.80 1.95 -5.34
N LEU A 150 -7.72 1.89 -4.55
CA LEU A 150 -6.35 1.96 -5.07
C LEU A 150 -6.02 0.76 -5.96
N LEU A 151 -6.42 -0.46 -5.57
CA LEU A 151 -6.24 -1.67 -6.37
C LEU A 151 -6.98 -1.58 -7.72
N LYS A 152 -8.21 -1.05 -7.73
CA LYS A 152 -8.98 -0.80 -8.96
C LYS A 152 -8.33 0.27 -9.84
N GLU A 153 -7.73 1.29 -9.24
CA GLU A 153 -7.01 2.32 -9.99
C GLU A 153 -5.73 1.77 -10.63
N ILE A 154 -5.00 0.88 -9.94
CA ILE A 154 -3.87 0.13 -10.51
C ILE A 154 -4.32 -0.76 -11.67
N GLN A 155 -5.43 -1.49 -11.49
CA GLN A 155 -6.04 -2.29 -12.56
C GLN A 155 -6.32 -1.44 -13.81
N LEU A 156 -6.94 -0.27 -13.62
CA LEU A 156 -7.29 0.65 -14.70
C LEU A 156 -6.04 1.19 -15.41
N HIS A 157 -5.00 1.56 -14.64
CA HIS A 157 -3.73 2.05 -15.18
C HIS A 157 -3.08 1.03 -16.14
N TYR A 158 -3.07 -0.24 -15.75
CA TYR A 158 -2.53 -1.32 -16.58
C TYR A 158 -3.55 -1.91 -17.58
N GLN A 159 -4.76 -1.34 -17.66
CA GLN A 159 -5.83 -1.77 -18.57
C GLN A 159 -6.17 -3.27 -18.43
N LEU A 160 -6.08 -3.80 -17.20
CA LEU A 160 -6.43 -5.18 -16.93
C LEU A 160 -7.95 -5.36 -16.96
N GLN A 161 -8.40 -6.40 -17.64
CA GLN A 161 -9.82 -6.73 -17.74
C GLN A 161 -10.40 -7.12 -16.38
N ASP A 162 -11.67 -6.78 -16.12
CA ASP A 162 -12.30 -7.00 -14.81
C ASP A 162 -12.31 -8.48 -14.40
N PHE A 163 -12.46 -9.41 -15.34
CA PHE A 163 -12.40 -10.84 -15.01
C PHE A 163 -11.00 -11.26 -14.52
N ILE A 164 -9.93 -10.65 -15.03
CA ILE A 164 -8.56 -10.93 -14.56
C ILE A 164 -8.41 -10.44 -13.13
N PHE A 165 -8.87 -9.23 -12.83
CA PHE A 165 -8.85 -8.70 -11.47
C PHE A 165 -9.62 -9.61 -10.51
N LYS A 166 -10.83 -10.03 -10.90
CA LYS A 166 -11.68 -10.91 -10.11
C LYS A 166 -11.02 -12.27 -9.86
N ASP A 167 -10.46 -12.89 -10.89
CA ASP A 167 -9.76 -14.17 -10.76
C ASP A 167 -8.53 -14.06 -9.85
N LEU A 168 -7.78 -12.96 -9.94
CA LEU A 168 -6.63 -12.72 -9.05
C LEU A 168 -7.07 -12.51 -7.60
N LEU A 169 -8.17 -11.80 -7.37
CA LEU A 169 -8.77 -11.60 -6.05
C LEU A 169 -9.23 -12.94 -5.46
N GLU A 170 -10.02 -13.72 -6.18
CA GLU A 170 -10.52 -15.02 -5.72
C GLU A 170 -9.35 -15.97 -5.36
N ARG A 171 -8.28 -15.97 -6.17
CA ARG A 171 -7.06 -16.74 -5.88
C ARG A 171 -6.33 -16.25 -4.63
N ALA A 172 -6.26 -14.94 -4.43
CA ALA A 172 -5.61 -14.35 -3.26
C ALA A 172 -6.39 -14.63 -1.97
N GLU A 173 -7.72 -14.53 -2.02
CA GLU A 173 -8.60 -14.85 -0.89
C GLU A 173 -8.50 -16.33 -0.51
N ALA A 174 -8.54 -17.23 -1.50
CA ALA A 174 -8.35 -18.66 -1.27
C ALA A 174 -6.97 -18.96 -0.64
N LEU A 175 -5.90 -18.35 -1.18
CA LEU A 175 -4.56 -18.52 -0.62
C LEU A 175 -4.47 -18.00 0.81
N ASN A 176 -5.02 -16.81 1.09
CA ASN A 176 -5.03 -16.22 2.42
C ASN A 176 -5.77 -17.13 3.42
N SER A 177 -6.92 -17.66 3.03
CA SER A 177 -7.69 -18.61 3.85
C SER A 177 -6.90 -19.87 4.20
N GLU A 178 -6.21 -20.47 3.22
CA GLU A 178 -5.39 -21.66 3.45
C GLU A 178 -4.17 -21.37 4.35
N ILE A 179 -3.55 -20.20 4.20
CA ILE A 179 -2.47 -19.74 5.08
C ILE A 179 -2.99 -19.58 6.52
N SER A 180 -4.14 -18.91 6.72
CA SER A 180 -4.74 -18.75 8.04
C SER A 180 -5.07 -20.09 8.70
N LYS A 181 -5.64 -21.05 7.96
CA LYS A 181 -5.90 -22.41 8.46
C LYS A 181 -4.61 -23.12 8.87
N THR A 182 -3.56 -22.99 8.06
CA THR A 182 -2.25 -23.58 8.34
C THR A 182 -1.64 -22.98 9.60
N LEU A 183 -1.70 -21.66 9.77
CA LEU A 183 -1.21 -20.99 10.97
C LEU A 183 -1.99 -21.43 12.21
N ALA A 184 -3.31 -21.58 12.12
CA ALA A 184 -4.12 -22.10 13.21
C ALA A 184 -3.66 -23.50 13.62
N LEU A 185 -3.46 -24.40 12.65
CA LEU A 185 -2.95 -25.76 12.91
C LEU A 185 -1.54 -25.81 13.50
N VAL A 186 -0.68 -24.84 13.19
CA VAL A 186 0.72 -24.79 13.68
C VAL A 186 0.82 -24.18 15.08
N LEU A 187 -0.11 -23.29 15.43
CA LEU A 187 -0.13 -22.58 16.71
C LEU A 187 -0.99 -23.28 17.77
N GLU A 188 -1.81 -24.26 17.38
CA GLU A 188 -2.45 -25.25 18.28
C GLU A 188 -1.44 -26.25 18.85
#